data_AF-A0A8C4JIQ2-F1
#
_entry.id   AF-A0A8C4JIQ2-F1
#
_cell.length_a   1.000
_cell.length_b   1.000
_cell.length_c   1.000
_cell.angle_alpha   90.00
_cell.angle_beta   90.00
_cell.angle_gamma   90.00
#
_symmetry.space_group_name_H-M   'P 1'
#
loop_
_entity.id
_entity.type
_entity.pdbx_description
1 polymer ?
#
loop_
_entity_poly.entity_id
_entity_poly.type
_entity_poly.pdbx_seq_one_letter_code
_entity_poly.pdbx_strand_id
1 'polypeptide(L)'
;AFRALGNTLSWQVPPPTPFLSPLLFPQGEDNFTYCPATGLAAGNEHSEFAGWAFPFPGVFLTEEFISEDEESEIVELMDQDDWKPSQSGRKKQDYGPKVNFKKQRLKAGSFIGLPSFSKKIVTQMKDYSVLDGFLPVEQCNLDYIPERGSAIDPHFDDWWLWGERLVSLNLLSKTVLSMSCDSEDSIQLFPSFSKEKELSPSGSLAQTLVPSKEVTVAIHLPRRSLVVLYGDARYKWKHAIYRKHIEHRRICVTFRELSAEFSAGGRHEELGKELLGIALSFQGRPV
;
A
#
# COMPACT_ATOMS: atom_id res chain seq x y z
N ALA A 1 50.57 10.72 24.07
CA ALA A 1 49.80 11.74 23.34
C ALA A 1 49.16 11.07 22.12
N PHE A 2 47.96 10.53 22.29
CA PHE A 2 47.19 9.92 21.19
C PHE A 2 46.30 10.99 20.57
N ARG A 3 46.51 11.30 19.29
CA ARG A 3 45.61 12.13 18.49
C ARG A 3 44.53 11.23 17.89
N ALA A 4 43.28 11.47 18.27
CA ALA A 4 42.10 10.93 17.59
C ALA A 4 41.85 11.74 16.32
N LEU A 5 41.72 11.07 15.18
CA LEU A 5 41.22 11.64 13.93
C LEU A 5 39.73 11.30 13.84
N GLY A 6 38.88 12.30 14.03
CA GLY A 6 37.44 12.20 13.79
C GLY A 6 37.15 12.43 12.31
N ASN A 7 36.71 11.39 11.61
CA ASN A 7 36.06 11.52 10.31
C ASN A 7 34.54 11.46 10.52
N THR A 8 33.89 12.61 10.51
CA THR A 8 32.43 12.72 10.36
C THR A 8 32.07 12.57 8.89
N LEU A 9 31.57 11.40 8.50
CA LEU A 9 30.89 11.19 7.22
C LEU A 9 29.50 11.85 7.30
N SER A 10 29.35 12.99 6.62
CA SER A 10 28.05 13.62 6.40
C SER A 10 27.28 12.82 5.36
N TRP A 11 26.23 12.11 5.78
CA TRP A 11 25.23 11.54 4.88
C TRP A 11 24.45 12.69 4.23
N GLN A 12 24.74 12.98 2.96
CA GLN A 12 23.92 13.87 2.16
C GLN A 12 22.63 13.12 1.79
N VAL A 13 21.51 13.59 2.34
CA VAL A 13 20.17 13.17 1.91
C VAL A 13 20.02 13.61 0.44
N PRO A 14 19.66 12.72 -0.50
CA PRO A 14 19.43 13.11 -1.88
C PRO A 14 18.26 14.10 -1.95
N PRO A 15 18.28 15.08 -2.87
CA PRO A 15 17.20 16.02 -3.03
C PRO A 15 15.90 15.29 -3.42
N PRO A 16 14.72 15.80 -3.01
CA PRO A 16 13.45 15.23 -3.43
C PRO A 16 13.34 15.30 -4.96
N THR A 17 13.06 14.16 -5.58
CA THR A 17 12.65 14.09 -6.98
C THR A 17 11.37 14.92 -7.17
N PRO A 18 11.27 15.76 -8.22
CA PRO A 18 10.06 16.53 -8.46
C PRO A 18 8.92 15.57 -8.80
N PHE A 19 7.89 15.55 -7.95
CA PHE A 19 6.66 14.80 -8.18
C PHE A 19 6.04 15.19 -9.53
N LEU A 20 5.60 14.19 -10.29
CA LEU A 20 4.74 14.40 -11.44
C LEU A 20 3.44 15.08 -10.94
N SER A 21 3.00 16.09 -11.69
CA SER A 21 1.82 16.90 -11.37
C SER A 21 0.57 16.03 -11.13
N PRO A 22 -0.31 16.37 -10.15
CA PRO A 22 -1.56 15.64 -9.89
C PRO A 22 -2.55 15.59 -11.07
N LEU A 23 -2.28 16.30 -12.17
CA LEU A 23 -3.15 16.46 -13.34
C LEU A 23 -3.31 15.21 -14.23
N LEU A 24 -2.72 14.05 -13.88
CA LEU A 24 -2.73 12.86 -14.74
C LEU A 24 -3.65 11.72 -14.26
N PHE A 25 -4.34 11.86 -13.13
CA PHE A 25 -5.28 10.85 -12.65
C PHE A 25 -6.73 11.24 -12.94
N PRO A 26 -7.61 10.27 -13.27
CA PRO A 26 -9.04 10.53 -13.37
C PRO A 26 -9.54 11.11 -12.04
N GLN A 27 -10.34 12.19 -12.10
CA GLN A 27 -11.02 12.70 -10.92
C GLN A 27 -12.03 11.65 -10.44
N GLY A 28 -11.78 11.07 -9.27
CA GLY A 28 -12.66 10.09 -8.64
C GLY A 28 -13.89 10.74 -8.00
N GLU A 29 -14.85 9.90 -7.57
CA GLU A 29 -15.92 10.32 -6.64
C GLU A 29 -15.41 10.44 -5.20
N ASP A 30 -14.14 10.10 -4.97
CA ASP A 30 -13.53 10.29 -3.67
C ASP A 30 -13.54 11.79 -3.33
N ASN A 31 -13.87 12.11 -2.10
CA ASN A 31 -14.06 13.49 -1.67
C ASN A 31 -12.72 14.19 -1.41
N PHE A 32 -11.69 13.40 -1.09
CA PHE A 32 -10.33 13.84 -0.82
C PHE A 32 -9.31 13.05 -1.63
N THR A 33 -8.14 13.64 -1.84
CA THR A 33 -6.97 13.00 -2.45
C THR A 33 -5.79 13.06 -1.49
N TYR A 34 -5.14 11.91 -1.26
CA TYR A 34 -3.95 11.81 -0.43
C TYR A 34 -2.74 12.42 -1.15
N CYS A 35 -1.99 13.25 -0.43
CA CYS A 35 -0.74 13.86 -0.88
C CYS A 35 0.45 13.24 -0.12
N PRO A 36 1.25 12.36 -0.76
CA PRO A 36 2.38 11.70 -0.11
C PRO A 36 3.41 12.67 0.48
N ALA A 37 3.66 13.79 -0.20
CA ALA A 37 4.65 14.78 0.22
C ALA A 37 4.29 15.49 1.55
N THR A 38 3.00 15.57 1.88
CA THR A 38 2.52 16.29 3.08
C THR A 38 1.90 15.36 4.11
N GLY A 39 1.52 14.13 3.73
CA GLY A 39 0.76 13.21 4.57
C GLY A 39 -0.69 13.66 4.80
N LEU A 40 -1.20 14.60 4.00
CA LEU A 40 -2.55 15.14 4.11
C LEU A 40 -3.48 14.54 3.07
N ALA A 41 -4.75 14.39 3.43
CA ALA A 41 -5.85 14.22 2.48
C ALA A 41 -6.45 15.60 2.19
N ALA A 42 -6.36 16.07 0.96
CA ALA A 42 -6.86 17.38 0.52
C ALA A 42 -8.19 17.20 -0.21
N GLY A 43 -9.19 18.03 0.11
CA GLY A 43 -10.51 17.97 -0.50
C GLY A 43 -10.45 18.37 -1.97
N ASN A 44 -11.13 17.57 -2.79
CA ASN A 44 -11.11 17.73 -4.24
C ASN A 44 -11.86 18.99 -4.69
N GLU A 45 -11.38 19.67 -5.74
CA GLU A 45 -11.91 20.98 -6.18
C GLU A 45 -13.40 20.97 -6.56
N HIS A 46 -13.92 19.81 -6.92
CA HIS A 46 -15.33 19.61 -7.31
C HIS A 46 -16.20 18.98 -6.21
N SER A 47 -15.67 18.80 -4.99
CA SER A 47 -16.44 18.35 -3.83
C SER A 47 -16.77 19.51 -2.88
N GLU A 48 -17.70 19.30 -1.96
CA GLU A 48 -17.99 20.26 -0.87
C GLU A 48 -16.80 20.48 0.07
N PHE A 49 -15.78 19.63 -0.02
CA PHE A 49 -14.55 19.68 0.77
C PHE A 49 -13.44 20.47 0.07
N ALA A 50 -13.70 21.09 -1.08
CA ALA A 50 -12.74 21.95 -1.75
C ALA A 50 -12.17 23.02 -0.79
N GLY A 51 -10.84 23.11 -0.71
CA GLY A 51 -10.16 24.03 0.20
C GLY A 51 -10.02 23.53 1.65
N TRP A 52 -10.44 22.30 1.95
CA TRP A 52 -10.22 21.64 3.24
C TRP A 52 -9.17 20.55 3.15
N ALA A 53 -8.53 20.21 4.26
CA ALA A 53 -7.64 19.08 4.37
C ALA A 53 -7.67 18.49 5.79
N PHE A 54 -7.16 17.26 5.93
CA PHE A 54 -6.91 16.63 7.23
C PHE A 54 -5.69 15.70 7.16
N PRO A 55 -5.03 15.38 8.29
CA PRO A 55 -3.93 14.43 8.29
C PRO A 55 -4.43 13.02 8.00
N PHE A 56 -3.76 12.31 7.10
CA PHE A 56 -4.11 10.93 6.75
C PHE A 56 -2.92 9.99 7.05
N PRO A 57 -2.70 9.65 8.34
CA PRO A 57 -1.56 8.85 8.75
C PRO A 57 -1.69 7.39 8.33
N GLY A 58 -0.56 6.68 8.29
CA GLY A 58 -0.55 5.24 8.02
C GLY A 58 -0.41 4.87 6.54
N VAL A 59 -0.07 5.83 5.68
CA VAL A 59 0.24 5.58 4.27
C VAL A 59 1.67 6.02 4.00
N PHE A 60 2.43 5.14 3.35
CA PHE A 60 3.69 5.50 2.69
C PHE A 60 3.57 5.16 1.21
N LEU A 61 3.99 6.07 0.33
CA LEU A 61 4.01 5.85 -1.11
C LEU A 61 5.36 6.33 -1.65
N THR A 62 6.01 5.47 -2.42
CA THR A 62 7.18 5.83 -3.23
C THR A 62 6.93 5.48 -4.69
N GLU A 63 7.17 6.44 -5.56
CA GLU A 63 7.12 6.26 -7.01
C GLU A 63 8.44 5.66 -7.51
N GLU A 64 8.42 5.07 -8.71
CA GLU A 64 9.61 4.49 -9.34
C GLU A 64 10.39 3.57 -8.39
N PHE A 65 9.67 2.77 -7.60
CA PHE A 65 10.26 1.80 -6.67
C PHE A 65 11.04 0.74 -7.44
N ILE A 66 10.59 0.37 -8.64
CA ILE A 66 11.38 -0.42 -9.58
C ILE A 66 11.58 0.37 -10.87
N SER A 67 12.61 0.00 -11.63
CA SER A 67 12.85 0.47 -12.99
C SER A 67 11.91 -0.18 -14.02
N GLU A 68 11.89 0.37 -15.23
CA GLU A 68 11.08 -0.17 -16.34
C GLU A 68 11.54 -1.57 -16.80
N ASP A 69 12.86 -1.82 -16.76
CA ASP A 69 13.42 -3.12 -17.13
C ASP A 69 13.03 -4.19 -16.10
N GLU A 70 13.08 -3.86 -14.80
CA GLU A 70 12.63 -4.75 -13.73
C GLU A 70 11.13 -5.03 -13.83
N GLU A 71 10.32 -4.02 -14.13
CA GLU A 71 8.89 -4.21 -14.34
C GLU A 71 8.62 -5.18 -15.49
N SER A 72 9.32 -5.02 -16.62
CA SER A 72 9.21 -5.92 -17.77
C SER A 72 9.59 -7.35 -17.41
N GLU A 73 10.75 -7.55 -16.77
CA GLU A 73 11.24 -8.87 -16.36
C GLU A 73 10.27 -9.57 -15.39
N ILE A 74 9.79 -8.85 -14.37
CA ILE A 74 8.85 -9.39 -13.38
C ILE A 74 7.54 -9.82 -14.05
N VAL A 75 6.99 -9.00 -14.94
CA VAL A 75 5.73 -9.31 -15.62
C VAL A 75 5.89 -10.49 -16.59
N GLU A 76 6.99 -10.55 -17.33
CA GLU A 76 7.29 -11.70 -18.19
C GLU A 76 7.38 -13.01 -17.40
N LEU A 77 8.01 -12.99 -16.22
CA LEU A 77 8.08 -14.15 -15.34
C LEU A 77 6.70 -14.55 -14.80
N MET A 78 5.84 -13.59 -14.42
CA MET A 78 4.47 -13.89 -13.99
C MET A 78 3.64 -14.50 -15.12
N ASP A 79 3.78 -14.01 -16.34
CA ASP A 79 3.00 -14.47 -17.49
C ASP A 79 3.42 -15.86 -18.02
N GLN A 80 4.54 -16.41 -17.53
CA GLN A 80 4.93 -17.80 -17.77
C GLN A 80 4.14 -18.82 -16.92
N ASP A 81 3.56 -18.37 -15.80
CA ASP A 81 2.75 -19.20 -14.91
C ASP A 81 1.25 -18.97 -15.11
N ASP A 82 0.42 -19.95 -14.73
CA ASP A 82 -1.02 -19.86 -14.88
C ASP A 82 -1.66 -18.80 -13.96
N TRP A 83 -2.40 -17.88 -14.56
CA TRP A 83 -3.28 -16.96 -13.85
C TRP A 83 -4.64 -17.62 -13.56
N LYS A 84 -4.95 -17.83 -12.28
CA LYS A 84 -6.22 -18.45 -11.84
C LYS A 84 -7.33 -17.40 -11.68
N PRO A 85 -8.60 -17.70 -12.03
CA PRO A 85 -9.71 -16.79 -11.76
C PRO A 85 -9.82 -16.42 -10.27
N SER A 86 -10.17 -15.16 -10.01
CA SER A 86 -10.38 -14.59 -8.68
C SER A 86 -11.68 -13.77 -8.64
N GLN A 87 -12.05 -13.29 -7.45
CA GLN A 87 -13.25 -12.49 -7.23
C GLN A 87 -13.25 -11.21 -8.07
N SER A 88 -14.45 -10.72 -8.40
CA SER A 88 -14.65 -9.41 -9.05
C SER A 88 -13.86 -9.25 -10.35
N GLY A 89 -13.85 -10.27 -11.21
CA GLY A 89 -13.26 -10.22 -12.55
C GLY A 89 -11.73 -10.24 -12.61
N ARG A 90 -11.04 -10.44 -11.49
CA ARG A 90 -9.57 -10.52 -11.44
C ARG A 90 -9.08 -11.91 -11.78
N LYS A 91 -7.79 -12.02 -12.09
CA LYS A 91 -7.05 -13.26 -11.94
C LYS A 91 -5.98 -13.10 -10.86
N LYS A 92 -5.45 -14.21 -10.36
CA LYS A 92 -4.46 -14.21 -9.30
C LYS A 92 -3.42 -15.32 -9.42
N GLN A 93 -2.28 -15.08 -8.78
CA GLN A 93 -1.26 -16.05 -8.44
C GLN A 93 -0.96 -15.88 -6.94
N ASP A 94 -1.21 -16.92 -6.15
CA ASP A 94 -0.96 -16.89 -4.71
C ASP A 94 0.34 -17.64 -4.39
N TYR A 95 1.17 -17.06 -3.53
CA TYR A 95 2.39 -17.66 -3.00
C TYR A 95 2.36 -17.49 -1.48
N GLY A 96 1.97 -18.53 -0.76
CA GLY A 96 1.86 -18.44 0.67
C GLY A 96 1.29 -19.69 1.31
N PRO A 97 1.21 -19.70 2.65
CA PRO A 97 0.61 -20.80 3.40
C PRO A 97 -0.86 -21.01 3.01
N LYS A 98 -1.34 -22.24 3.22
CA LYS A 98 -2.76 -22.54 3.05
C LYS A 98 -3.56 -22.03 4.26
N VAL A 99 -4.43 -21.06 3.99
CA VAL A 99 -5.28 -20.42 4.99
C VAL A 99 -6.72 -20.99 4.94
N ASN A 100 -7.31 -21.21 6.11
CA ASN A 100 -8.76 -21.33 6.27
C ASN A 100 -9.26 -20.16 7.12
N PHE A 101 -9.74 -19.12 6.46
CA PHE A 101 -10.19 -17.87 7.10
C PHE A 101 -11.34 -18.10 8.09
N LYS A 102 -12.36 -18.89 7.71
CA LYS A 102 -13.52 -19.17 8.58
C LYS A 102 -13.15 -19.85 9.89
N LYS A 103 -12.14 -20.72 9.88
CA LYS A 103 -11.67 -21.45 11.07
C LYS A 103 -10.43 -20.83 11.72
N GLN A 104 -9.94 -19.71 11.19
CA GLN A 104 -8.66 -19.09 11.58
C GLN A 104 -7.54 -20.12 11.72
N ARG A 105 -7.36 -20.95 10.68
CA ARG A 105 -6.33 -22.00 10.66
C ARG A 105 -5.32 -21.74 9.56
N LEU A 106 -4.05 -21.86 9.92
CA LEU A 106 -2.91 -21.69 9.03
C LEU A 106 -2.09 -22.98 8.98
N LYS A 107 -1.58 -23.35 7.80
CA LYS A 107 -0.61 -24.44 7.62
C LYS A 107 0.24 -24.19 6.38
N ALA A 108 1.47 -24.71 6.35
CA ALA A 108 2.36 -24.60 5.18
C ALA A 108 1.71 -25.14 3.90
N GLY A 109 1.14 -26.35 3.94
CA GLY A 109 0.49 -26.93 2.76
C GLY A 109 1.49 -27.22 1.64
N SER A 110 1.21 -26.75 0.43
CA SER A 110 2.11 -26.84 -0.73
C SER A 110 2.99 -25.61 -0.92
N PHE A 111 3.07 -24.74 0.10
CA PHE A 111 3.91 -23.56 0.06
C PHE A 111 5.38 -23.99 0.09
N ILE A 112 6.12 -23.59 -0.94
CA ILE A 112 7.55 -23.90 -1.10
C ILE A 112 8.43 -22.65 -1.20
N GLY A 113 7.83 -21.47 -1.01
CA GLY A 113 8.51 -20.18 -0.99
C GLY A 113 7.80 -19.10 -1.79
N LEU A 114 8.30 -17.87 -1.66
CA LEU A 114 7.95 -16.77 -2.56
C LEU A 114 8.63 -16.96 -3.92
N PRO A 115 8.17 -16.33 -5.01
CA PRO A 115 8.81 -16.47 -6.31
C PRO A 115 10.19 -15.80 -6.33
N SER A 116 11.07 -16.26 -7.22
CA SER A 116 12.48 -15.84 -7.27
C SER A 116 12.65 -14.33 -7.52
N PHE A 117 11.82 -13.73 -8.37
CA PHE A 117 11.87 -12.30 -8.68
C PHE A 117 11.64 -11.42 -7.45
N SER A 118 10.89 -11.91 -6.46
CA SER A 118 10.58 -11.17 -5.24
C SER A 118 11.77 -10.97 -4.32
N LYS A 119 12.85 -11.76 -4.49
CA LYS A 119 14.06 -11.60 -3.69
C LYS A 119 14.65 -10.20 -3.81
N LYS A 120 14.68 -9.65 -5.04
CA LYS A 120 15.20 -8.30 -5.30
C LYS A 120 14.28 -7.24 -4.70
N ILE A 121 12.98 -7.36 -4.94
CA ILE A 121 11.94 -6.46 -4.41
C ILE A 121 12.03 -6.38 -2.87
N VAL A 122 12.02 -7.54 -2.19
CA VAL A 122 12.10 -7.62 -0.72
C VAL A 122 13.44 -7.11 -0.17
N THR A 123 14.52 -7.23 -0.95
CA THR A 123 15.81 -6.65 -0.56
C THR A 123 15.76 -5.13 -0.60
N GLN A 124 15.20 -4.56 -1.66
CA GLN A 124 15.08 -3.11 -1.84
C GLN A 124 14.09 -2.46 -0.85
N MET A 125 13.07 -3.20 -0.41
CA MET A 125 12.17 -2.73 0.67
C MET A 125 12.92 -2.29 1.93
N LYS A 126 14.09 -2.86 2.20
CA LYS A 126 14.91 -2.55 3.38
C LYS A 126 15.53 -1.16 3.36
N ASP A 127 15.53 -0.49 2.22
CA ASP A 127 16.03 0.88 2.10
C ASP A 127 15.03 1.91 2.66
N TYR A 128 13.82 1.46 3.01
CA TYR A 128 12.74 2.31 3.51
C TYR A 128 12.45 2.00 4.98
N SER A 129 12.66 2.98 5.86
CA SER A 129 12.52 2.81 7.31
C SER A 129 11.12 2.34 7.76
N VAL A 130 10.07 2.66 7.01
CA VAL A 130 8.70 2.17 7.28
C VAL A 130 8.59 0.63 7.18
N LEU A 131 9.51 0.00 6.44
CA LEU A 131 9.62 -1.45 6.24
C LEU A 131 10.76 -2.08 7.06
N ASP A 132 11.29 -1.37 8.06
CA ASP A 132 12.32 -1.93 8.94
C ASP A 132 11.82 -3.22 9.63
N GLY A 133 12.55 -4.31 9.42
CA GLY A 133 12.18 -5.64 9.92
C GLY A 133 10.93 -6.25 9.27
N PHE A 134 10.41 -5.69 8.18
CA PHE A 134 9.34 -6.31 7.40
C PHE A 134 9.86 -7.59 6.74
N LEU A 135 9.15 -8.69 6.97
CA LEU A 135 9.49 -10.00 6.43
C LEU A 135 8.22 -10.67 5.87
N PRO A 136 8.07 -10.74 4.53
CA PRO A 136 6.85 -11.28 3.95
C PRO A 136 6.83 -12.81 4.06
N VAL A 137 5.66 -13.33 4.44
CA VAL A 137 5.35 -14.77 4.41
C VAL A 137 4.47 -15.13 3.23
N GLU A 138 3.82 -14.14 2.64
CA GLU A 138 2.85 -14.30 1.58
C GLU A 138 3.03 -13.21 0.53
N GLN A 139 2.78 -13.62 -0.71
CA GLN A 139 2.66 -12.74 -1.86
C GLN A 139 1.44 -13.16 -2.69
N CYS A 140 0.58 -12.18 -3.02
CA CYS A 140 -0.52 -12.34 -3.95
C CYS A 140 -0.31 -11.41 -5.15
N ASN A 141 -0.16 -11.97 -6.34
CA ASN A 141 -0.20 -11.20 -7.58
C ASN A 141 -1.66 -11.16 -8.07
N LEU A 142 -2.17 -9.98 -8.40
CA LEU A 142 -3.52 -9.78 -8.93
C LEU A 142 -3.46 -9.13 -10.30
N ASP A 143 -4.06 -9.76 -11.31
CA ASP A 143 -4.16 -9.26 -12.68
C ASP A 143 -5.56 -8.68 -12.93
N TYR A 144 -5.58 -7.41 -13.33
CA TYR A 144 -6.75 -6.61 -13.59
C TYR A 144 -6.79 -6.26 -15.08
N ILE A 145 -7.95 -6.43 -15.73
CA ILE A 145 -8.19 -5.85 -17.05
C ILE A 145 -9.60 -5.22 -17.11
N PRO A 146 -9.80 -4.14 -17.89
CA PRO A 146 -11.09 -3.49 -18.01
C PRO A 146 -12.20 -4.43 -18.51
N GLU A 147 -11.90 -5.30 -19.46
CA GLU A 147 -12.89 -6.16 -20.15
C GLU A 147 -13.54 -7.19 -19.21
N ARG A 148 -12.84 -7.57 -18.12
CA ARG A 148 -13.39 -8.46 -17.08
C ARG A 148 -14.16 -7.70 -16.00
N GLY A 149 -14.21 -6.36 -16.09
CA GLY A 149 -14.72 -5.51 -15.02
C GLY A 149 -13.95 -5.75 -13.71
N SER A 150 -12.63 -5.91 -13.80
CA SER A 150 -11.77 -6.19 -12.65
C SER A 150 -11.85 -5.07 -11.61
N ALA A 151 -12.06 -5.44 -10.34
CA ALA A 151 -12.15 -4.50 -9.21
C ALA A 151 -11.84 -5.21 -7.89
N ILE A 152 -11.79 -4.46 -6.78
CA ILE A 152 -11.82 -4.99 -5.42
C ILE A 152 -12.81 -4.15 -4.59
N ASP A 153 -13.78 -4.84 -3.99
CA ASP A 153 -14.76 -4.18 -3.14
C ASP A 153 -14.12 -3.68 -1.83
N PRO A 154 -14.66 -2.64 -1.18
CA PRO A 154 -14.13 -2.12 0.08
C PRO A 154 -14.04 -3.20 1.16
N HIS A 155 -12.83 -3.41 1.71
CA HIS A 155 -12.58 -4.45 2.69
C HIS A 155 -11.37 -4.13 3.59
N PHE A 156 -11.21 -4.95 4.63
CA PHE A 156 -9.99 -5.06 5.44
C PHE A 156 -9.30 -6.38 5.15
N ASP A 157 -7.97 -6.40 5.24
CA ASP A 157 -7.20 -7.64 5.34
C ASP A 157 -7.32 -8.27 6.72
N ASP A 158 -7.40 -9.60 6.80
CA ASP A 158 -7.56 -10.36 8.04
C ASP A 158 -6.49 -10.05 9.10
N TRP A 159 -6.86 -9.30 10.14
CA TRP A 159 -5.95 -8.86 11.22
C TRP A 159 -5.39 -10.01 12.07
N TRP A 160 -6.13 -11.11 12.19
CA TRP A 160 -5.66 -12.27 12.96
C TRP A 160 -4.44 -12.92 12.30
N LEU A 161 -4.30 -12.79 10.98
CA LEU A 161 -3.28 -13.46 10.20
C LEU A 161 -2.18 -12.52 9.71
N TRP A 162 -2.56 -11.37 9.16
CA TRP A 162 -1.63 -10.44 8.54
C TRP A 162 -1.26 -9.32 9.49
N GLY A 163 0.05 -9.08 9.65
CA GLY A 163 0.62 -8.12 10.58
C GLY A 163 0.41 -6.66 10.20
N GLU A 164 1.22 -5.79 10.78
CA GLU A 164 1.06 -4.33 10.74
C GLU A 164 1.01 -3.77 9.31
N ARG A 165 1.95 -4.20 8.46
CA ARG A 165 2.19 -3.58 7.15
C ARG A 165 1.59 -4.42 6.03
N LEU A 166 0.76 -3.78 5.20
CA LEU A 166 0.38 -4.28 3.87
C LEU A 166 1.21 -3.54 2.84
N VAL A 167 1.97 -4.28 2.04
CA VAL A 167 2.86 -3.69 1.03
C VAL A 167 2.35 -4.09 -0.35
N SER A 168 2.12 -3.12 -1.24
CA SER A 168 1.64 -3.39 -2.59
C SER A 168 2.48 -2.65 -3.62
N LEU A 169 3.03 -3.40 -4.58
CA LEU A 169 3.73 -2.87 -5.76
C LEU A 169 2.75 -2.82 -6.95
N ASN A 170 2.62 -1.63 -7.53
CA ASN A 170 1.74 -1.37 -8.67
C ASN A 170 2.51 -1.49 -9.99
N LEU A 171 2.01 -2.27 -10.95
CA LEU A 171 2.68 -2.55 -12.23
C LEU A 171 1.77 -2.29 -13.43
N LEU A 172 2.39 -2.06 -14.59
CA LEU A 172 1.84 -1.87 -15.94
C LEU A 172 1.01 -0.59 -16.14
N SER A 173 0.05 -0.33 -15.26
CA SER A 173 -0.86 0.81 -15.38
C SER A 173 -1.11 1.46 -14.03
N LYS A 174 -1.34 2.78 -14.08
CA LYS A 174 -1.80 3.56 -12.92
C LYS A 174 -3.19 3.10 -12.46
N THR A 175 -3.52 3.38 -11.20
CA THR A 175 -4.88 3.22 -10.64
C THR A 175 -5.11 4.17 -9.46
N VAL A 176 -6.27 4.04 -8.81
CA VAL A 176 -6.60 4.71 -7.55
C VAL A 176 -7.03 3.66 -6.53
N LEU A 177 -6.37 3.67 -5.38
CA LEU A 177 -6.74 2.92 -4.18
C LEU A 177 -7.63 3.83 -3.33
N SER A 178 -8.93 3.54 -3.30
CA SER A 178 -9.91 4.34 -2.56
C SER A 178 -10.02 3.84 -1.12
N MET A 179 -9.91 4.75 -0.16
CA MET A 179 -9.98 4.48 1.26
C MET A 179 -11.31 5.00 1.82
N SER A 180 -12.05 4.17 2.55
CA SER A 180 -13.30 4.56 3.21
C SER A 180 -13.39 4.00 4.63
N CYS A 181 -14.20 4.61 5.48
CA CYS A 181 -14.43 4.16 6.86
C CYS A 181 -15.92 4.00 7.11
N ASP A 182 -16.34 3.11 8.01
CA ASP A 182 -17.74 3.00 8.44
C ASP A 182 -18.00 3.75 9.78
N SER A 183 -16.97 4.37 10.37
CA SER A 183 -17.06 4.99 11.70
C SER A 183 -17.90 6.27 11.69
N GLU A 184 -18.63 6.49 12.78
CA GLU A 184 -19.33 7.74 13.10
C GLU A 184 -18.40 8.77 13.76
N ASP A 185 -17.15 8.40 14.06
CA ASP A 185 -16.16 9.32 14.61
C ASP A 185 -15.96 10.52 13.69
N SER A 186 -15.75 11.71 14.28
CA SER A 186 -15.58 12.92 13.50
C SER A 186 -14.12 13.16 13.11
N ILE A 187 -13.89 13.51 11.85
CA ILE A 187 -12.62 14.01 11.34
C ILE A 187 -12.63 15.53 11.41
N GLN A 188 -11.58 16.10 11.98
CA GLN A 188 -11.39 17.54 12.04
C GLN A 188 -10.69 18.02 10.76
N LEU A 189 -11.40 18.85 10.00
CA LEU A 189 -10.88 19.51 8.81
C LEU A 189 -10.25 20.85 9.17
N PHE A 190 -9.18 21.20 8.46
CA PHE A 190 -8.56 22.52 8.49
C PHE A 190 -8.46 23.12 7.08
N PRO A 191 -8.43 24.45 6.93
CA PRO A 191 -8.28 25.09 5.63
C PRO A 191 -6.95 24.73 4.96
N SER A 192 -7.00 24.25 3.73
CA SER A 192 -5.84 24.02 2.88
C SER A 192 -5.39 25.37 2.30
N PHE A 193 -4.35 25.97 2.88
CA PHE A 193 -3.84 27.27 2.44
C PHE A 193 -3.08 27.12 1.10
N SER A 194 -3.77 27.31 -0.02
CA SER A 194 -3.15 27.33 -1.36
C SER A 194 -3.30 28.65 -2.11
N LYS A 195 -3.72 29.74 -1.45
CA LYS A 195 -3.61 31.10 -2.01
C LYS A 195 -3.02 32.06 -1.01
N GLU A 196 -1.90 32.67 -1.40
CA GLU A 196 -1.41 33.94 -0.86
C GLU A 196 -2.57 34.95 -0.85
N LYS A 197 -3.20 35.10 0.30
CA LYS A 197 -4.05 36.25 0.59
C LYS A 197 -3.81 36.58 2.05
N GLU A 198 -3.16 37.73 2.24
CA GLU A 198 -2.73 38.30 3.50
C GLU A 198 -3.77 38.11 4.62
N LEU A 199 -3.32 37.57 5.75
CA LEU A 199 -4.16 37.29 6.90
C LEU A 199 -4.33 38.57 7.74
N SER A 200 -5.58 39.01 7.92
CA SER A 200 -5.96 39.88 9.04
C SER A 200 -5.95 39.07 10.35
N PRO A 201 -5.37 39.59 11.46
CA PRO A 201 -5.03 38.78 12.64
C PRO A 201 -6.15 38.71 13.69
N SER A 202 -7.36 38.25 13.34
CA SER A 202 -8.41 38.03 14.37
C SER A 202 -9.51 37.01 14.01
N GLY A 203 -9.21 35.94 13.27
CA GLY A 203 -10.18 34.89 12.96
C GLY A 203 -9.84 33.58 13.66
N SER A 204 -10.74 33.08 14.52
CA SER A 204 -10.77 31.66 14.88
C SER A 204 -10.68 30.84 13.59
N LEU A 205 -9.68 29.97 13.45
CA LEU A 205 -9.61 29.04 12.32
C LEU A 205 -10.96 28.31 12.26
N ALA A 206 -11.70 28.47 11.17
CA ALA A 206 -12.94 27.73 10.98
C ALA A 206 -12.56 26.24 10.96
N GLN A 207 -13.02 25.50 11.97
CA GLN A 207 -12.83 24.07 12.09
C GLN A 207 -14.16 23.42 11.75
N THR A 208 -14.14 22.49 10.80
CA THR A 208 -15.33 21.73 10.41
C THR A 208 -15.12 20.29 10.84
N LEU A 209 -16.11 19.73 11.54
CA LEU A 209 -16.13 18.31 11.89
C LEU A 209 -17.02 17.58 10.89
N VAL A 210 -16.51 16.49 10.34
CA VAL A 210 -17.25 15.66 9.36
C VAL A 210 -17.24 14.21 9.84
N PRO A 211 -18.36 13.47 9.77
CA PRO A 211 -18.37 12.05 10.08
C PRO A 211 -17.41 11.27 9.18
N SER A 212 -16.60 10.37 9.74
CA SER A 212 -15.60 9.59 8.98
C SER A 212 -16.22 8.78 7.84
N LYS A 213 -17.46 8.29 8.03
CA LYS A 213 -18.23 7.57 7.00
C LYS A 213 -18.59 8.39 5.75
N GLU A 214 -18.55 9.71 5.84
CA GLU A 214 -18.78 10.62 4.71
C GLU A 214 -17.48 10.98 3.97
N VAL A 215 -16.35 10.50 4.50
CA VAL A 215 -15.01 10.77 3.95
C VAL A 215 -14.52 9.56 3.16
N THR A 216 -14.10 9.86 1.94
CA THR A 216 -13.41 8.94 1.04
C THR A 216 -12.11 9.58 0.57
N VAL A 217 -11.02 8.82 0.61
CA VAL A 217 -9.68 9.31 0.27
C VAL A 217 -9.11 8.49 -0.88
N ALA A 218 -8.84 9.15 -2.01
CA ALA A 218 -8.13 8.58 -3.14
C ALA A 218 -6.62 8.57 -2.90
N ILE A 219 -6.00 7.40 -2.95
CA ILE A 219 -4.54 7.25 -3.05
C ILE A 219 -4.21 6.90 -4.49
N HIS A 220 -3.55 7.84 -5.18
CA HIS A 220 -3.11 7.64 -6.55
C HIS A 220 -1.89 6.72 -6.60
N LEU A 221 -1.96 5.67 -7.43
CA LEU A 221 -0.90 4.69 -7.59
C LEU A 221 -0.38 4.72 -9.03
N PRO A 222 0.70 5.45 -9.34
CA PRO A 222 1.40 5.34 -10.62
C PRO A 222 1.92 3.92 -10.87
N ARG A 223 2.22 3.57 -12.12
CA ARG A 223 2.97 2.31 -12.38
C ARG A 223 4.33 2.37 -11.67
N ARG A 224 4.87 1.21 -11.31
CA ARG A 224 6.13 1.02 -10.57
C ARG A 224 6.17 1.65 -9.18
N SER A 225 5.05 2.10 -8.62
CA SER A 225 5.00 2.64 -7.26
C SER A 225 4.81 1.53 -6.21
N LEU A 226 5.45 1.68 -5.05
CA LEU A 226 5.19 0.87 -3.87
C LEU A 226 4.38 1.66 -2.84
N VAL A 227 3.24 1.13 -2.43
CA VAL A 227 2.42 1.67 -1.33
C VAL A 227 2.49 0.74 -0.12
N VAL A 228 2.56 1.33 1.07
CA VAL A 228 2.48 0.64 2.36
C VAL A 228 1.33 1.21 3.15
N LEU A 229 0.37 0.36 3.53
CA LEU A 229 -0.67 0.70 4.50
C LEU A 229 -0.30 0.12 5.87
N TYR A 230 -0.32 0.96 6.89
CA TYR A 230 -0.04 0.64 8.29
C TYR A 230 -0.84 1.54 9.22
N GLY A 231 -0.85 1.26 10.53
CA GLY A 231 -1.57 2.05 11.53
C GLY A 231 -3.03 2.29 11.17
N ASP A 232 -3.47 3.55 11.27
CA ASP A 232 -4.85 3.91 11.02
C ASP A 232 -5.33 3.51 9.63
N ALA A 233 -4.54 3.72 8.57
CA ALA A 233 -4.93 3.32 7.22
C ALA A 233 -5.12 1.81 7.07
N ARG A 234 -4.42 0.99 7.87
CA ARG A 234 -4.60 -0.48 7.89
C ARG A 234 -5.84 -0.92 8.68
N TYR A 235 -6.08 -0.31 9.83
CA TYR A 235 -7.02 -0.83 10.82
C TYR A 235 -8.35 -0.08 10.90
N LYS A 236 -8.40 1.17 10.45
CA LYS A 236 -9.62 2.01 10.48
C LYS A 236 -10.24 2.21 9.11
N TRP A 237 -9.45 2.10 8.05
CA TRP A 237 -9.89 2.35 6.68
C TRP A 237 -9.96 1.06 5.87
N LYS A 238 -11.12 0.83 5.25
CA LYS A 238 -11.28 -0.14 4.18
C LYS A 238 -10.60 0.39 2.93
N HIS A 239 -10.01 -0.50 2.15
CA HIS A 239 -9.42 -0.15 0.87
C HIS A 239 -10.15 -0.85 -0.29
N ALA A 240 -10.24 -0.17 -1.42
CA ALA A 240 -10.97 -0.59 -2.60
C ALA A 240 -10.26 -0.15 -3.90
N ILE A 241 -10.58 -0.80 -5.01
CA ILE A 241 -10.21 -0.37 -6.37
C ILE A 241 -11.44 -0.58 -7.23
N TYR A 242 -12.01 0.52 -7.71
CA TYR A 242 -13.22 0.50 -8.52
C TYR A 242 -12.94 0.18 -9.97
N ARG A 243 -13.92 -0.41 -10.67
CA ARG A 243 -13.82 -0.79 -12.09
C ARG A 243 -13.38 0.38 -12.97
N LYS A 244 -13.91 1.58 -12.69
CA LYS A 244 -13.58 2.82 -13.42
C LYS A 244 -12.12 3.25 -13.28
N HIS A 245 -11.41 2.77 -12.25
CA HIS A 245 -9.98 3.05 -12.03
C HIS A 245 -9.05 2.02 -12.69
N ILE A 246 -9.61 1.07 -13.46
CA ILE A 246 -8.87 0.11 -14.28
C ILE A 246 -9.08 0.50 -15.75
N GLU A 247 -8.18 1.33 -16.28
CA GLU A 247 -8.24 1.81 -17.67
C GLU A 247 -7.50 0.89 -18.65
N HIS A 248 -6.46 0.20 -18.15
CA HIS A 248 -5.62 -0.73 -18.90
C HIS A 248 -5.30 -1.95 -18.04
N ARG A 249 -4.61 -2.94 -18.62
CA ARG A 249 -4.07 -4.06 -17.84
C ARG A 249 -3.17 -3.53 -16.73
N ARG A 250 -3.44 -3.99 -15.51
CA ARG A 250 -2.70 -3.63 -14.31
C ARG A 250 -2.40 -4.89 -13.53
N ILE A 251 -1.19 -4.98 -13.00
CA ILE A 251 -0.83 -6.03 -12.03
C ILE A 251 -0.53 -5.36 -10.69
N CYS A 252 -0.96 -6.00 -9.60
CA CYS A 252 -0.58 -5.63 -8.25
C CYS A 252 0.12 -6.81 -7.58
N VAL A 253 1.29 -6.58 -6.99
CA VAL A 253 1.99 -7.57 -6.16
C VAL A 253 1.85 -7.14 -4.72
N THR A 254 1.04 -7.87 -3.94
CA THR A 254 0.83 -7.58 -2.53
C THR A 254 1.64 -8.54 -1.68
N PHE A 255 2.42 -8.02 -0.74
CA PHE A 255 3.21 -8.76 0.24
C PHE A 255 2.64 -8.56 1.64
N ARG A 256 2.60 -9.65 2.41
CA ARG A 256 2.08 -9.64 3.78
C ARG A 256 3.03 -10.36 4.74
N GLU A 257 3.25 -9.72 5.88
CA GLU A 257 3.91 -10.34 7.04
C GLU A 257 2.88 -11.00 7.96
N LEU A 258 3.33 -11.93 8.81
CA LEU A 258 2.46 -12.55 9.79
C LEU A 258 2.13 -11.58 10.93
N SER A 259 0.95 -11.77 11.54
CA SER A 259 0.55 -11.05 12.74
C SER A 259 1.44 -11.40 13.94
N ALA A 260 1.30 -10.60 15.01
CA ALA A 260 2.01 -10.82 16.27
C ALA A 260 1.77 -12.23 16.86
N GLU A 261 0.66 -12.89 16.53
CA GLU A 261 0.38 -14.24 17.02
C GLU A 261 1.38 -15.30 16.52
N PHE A 262 2.00 -15.07 15.37
CA PHE A 262 2.99 -15.98 14.78
C PHE A 262 4.42 -15.44 14.86
N SER A 263 4.61 -14.26 15.48
CA SER A 263 5.92 -13.64 15.68
C SER A 263 6.55 -14.10 16.99
N ALA A 264 7.76 -13.62 17.31
CA ALA A 264 8.45 -13.95 18.56
C ALA A 264 7.58 -13.63 19.80
N GLY A 265 7.42 -14.62 20.69
CA GLY A 265 6.54 -14.55 21.86
C GLY A 265 5.06 -14.82 21.57
N GLY A 266 4.69 -15.03 20.30
CA GLY A 266 3.33 -15.34 19.85
C GLY A 266 2.93 -16.79 20.09
N ARG A 267 1.62 -17.05 20.19
CA ARG A 267 1.06 -18.41 20.42
C ARG A 267 1.44 -19.43 19.34
N HIS A 268 1.72 -18.94 18.13
CA HIS A 268 2.03 -19.72 16.93
C HIS A 268 3.44 -19.42 16.40
N GLU A 269 4.36 -18.95 17.26
CA GLU A 269 5.72 -18.56 16.90
C GLU A 269 6.46 -19.62 16.08
N GLU A 270 6.41 -20.89 16.48
CA GLU A 270 7.13 -21.97 15.78
C GLU A 270 6.61 -22.18 14.36
N LEU A 271 5.30 -22.11 14.16
CA LEU A 271 4.70 -22.15 12.83
C LEU A 271 5.09 -20.91 12.02
N GLY A 272 5.14 -19.73 12.65
CA GLY A 272 5.58 -18.51 11.98
C GLY A 272 7.02 -18.59 11.49
N LYS A 273 7.94 -19.09 12.33
CA LYS A 273 9.35 -19.34 11.96
C LYS A 273 9.47 -20.32 10.78
N GLU A 274 8.72 -21.43 10.83
CA GLU A 274 8.69 -22.42 9.74
C GLU A 274 8.26 -21.76 8.43
N LEU A 275 7.12 -21.07 8.43
CA LEU A 275 6.57 -20.44 7.24
C LEU A 275 7.49 -19.34 6.69
N LEU A 276 8.12 -18.57 7.56
CA LEU A 276 9.05 -17.54 7.17
C LEU A 276 10.32 -18.13 6.54
N GLY A 277 10.84 -19.24 7.09
CA GLY A 277 11.95 -19.98 6.50
C GLY A 277 11.63 -20.50 5.10
N ILE A 278 10.40 -21.00 4.89
CA ILE A 278 9.91 -21.41 3.57
C ILE A 278 9.82 -20.19 2.64
N ALA A 279 9.15 -19.12 3.06
CA ALA A 279 8.90 -17.92 2.27
C ALA A 279 10.20 -17.33 1.70
N LEU A 280 11.21 -17.15 2.56
CA LEU A 280 12.49 -16.53 2.23
C LEU A 280 13.48 -17.47 1.51
N SER A 281 13.07 -18.69 1.16
CA SER A 281 13.83 -19.54 0.22
C SER A 281 13.80 -18.99 -1.21
N PHE A 282 12.74 -18.24 -1.56
CA PHE A 282 12.45 -17.71 -2.89
C PHE A 282 12.39 -18.78 -4.01
N GLN A 283 11.97 -20.00 -3.68
CA GLN A 283 11.84 -21.14 -4.62
C GLN A 283 10.38 -21.41 -5.02
N GLY A 284 9.51 -20.43 -4.80
CA GLY A 284 8.06 -20.49 -4.98
C GLY A 284 7.60 -20.70 -6.40
N ARG A 285 6.49 -21.44 -6.51
CA ARG A 285 5.60 -21.45 -7.67
C ARG A 285 4.17 -21.15 -7.19
N PRO A 286 3.30 -20.58 -8.04
CA PRO A 286 1.97 -20.20 -7.61
C PRO A 286 1.13 -21.43 -7.23
N VAL A 287 0.44 -21.36 -6.09
CA VAL A 287 -0.38 -22.46 -5.52
C VAL A 287 -1.84 -22.41 -5.89
#